data_AF-A0A924IEM7-F1
#
_entry.id   AF-A0A924IEM7-F1
#
_cell.length_a   1.000
_cell.length_b   1.000
_cell.length_c   1.000
_cell.angle_alpha   90.00
_cell.angle_beta   90.00
_cell.angle_gamma   90.00
#
_symmetry.space_group_name_H-M   'P 1'
#
loop_
_entity.id
_entity.type
_entity.pdbx_description
1 polymer ?
#
loop_
_entity_poly.entity_id
_entity_poly.type
_entity_poly.pdbx_seq_one_letter_code
_entity_poly.pdbx_strand_id
1 'polypeptide(L)'
;MWRIVFISTVLSFLLNACNTIYKADAKKSAATRLAITPPDSIVIKERNGTEFFAYGSRPVQWTLEMDLEKGFTFKPADGRLLIASPVSVSKLAGAEMYEVKTDLGPMKITVYKDGCATSLNENKTSQKVEVTLRDTRYTGCGEYLYNYLLNDIWILESINSKALLSTAYEKQFPVMEFNLEKNKMFGYNGCSNM
;
A
#
# COMPACT_ATOMS: atom_id res chain seq x y z
N MET A 1 75.49 27.04 34.50
CA MET A 1 74.77 28.29 34.15
C MET A 1 74.19 28.09 32.76
N TRP A 2 72.93 28.26 32.40
CA TRP A 2 71.77 28.95 32.97
C TRP A 2 70.52 28.28 32.34
N ARG A 3 69.47 28.07 33.12
CA ARG A 3 68.12 27.65 32.67
C ARG A 3 67.38 28.84 32.06
N ILE A 4 66.46 28.58 31.12
CA ILE A 4 65.14 29.23 30.85
C ILE A 4 64.69 28.73 29.47
N VAL A 5 63.43 28.46 29.11
CA VAL A 5 62.19 27.95 29.73
C VAL A 5 61.15 28.04 28.59
N PHE A 6 60.37 26.97 28.42
CA PHE A 6 59.01 26.87 27.86
C PHE A 6 58.63 27.42 26.48
N ILE A 7 57.90 26.57 25.73
CA ILE A 7 56.52 26.75 25.20
C ILE A 7 56.37 25.71 24.06
N SER A 8 55.80 24.53 24.30
CA SER A 8 54.36 24.23 24.23
C SER A 8 53.72 24.53 22.88
N THR A 9 53.65 23.53 22.00
CA THR A 9 52.53 23.24 21.08
C THR A 9 52.76 21.83 20.49
N VAL A 10 52.25 20.78 21.13
CA VAL A 10 50.93 20.18 20.87
C VAL A 10 50.82 19.65 19.43
N LEU A 11 51.10 18.35 19.30
CA LEU A 11 50.21 17.34 18.71
C LEU A 11 49.50 17.73 17.40
N SER A 12 50.22 17.66 16.28
CA SER A 12 49.60 17.50 14.96
C SER A 12 49.54 16.01 14.61
N PHE A 13 48.65 15.30 15.30
CA PHE A 13 48.14 14.00 14.88
C PHE A 13 46.66 14.17 14.53
N LEU A 14 46.25 13.57 13.42
CA LEU A 14 44.87 13.34 12.97
C LEU A 14 44.19 14.48 12.19
N LEU A 15 44.46 14.57 10.89
CA LEU A 15 43.42 14.89 9.89
C LEU A 15 43.64 14.04 8.61
N ASN A 16 43.54 12.72 8.74
CA ASN A 16 43.05 11.89 7.63
C ASN A 16 41.53 11.81 7.78
N ALA A 17 40.85 12.91 7.46
CA ALA A 17 39.40 12.88 7.23
C ALA A 17 39.18 12.41 5.80
N CYS A 18 38.62 11.21 5.65
CA CYS A 18 38.04 10.74 4.40
C CYS A 18 37.01 11.76 3.91
N ASN A 19 37.36 12.58 2.92
CA ASN A 19 36.37 13.21 2.05
C ASN A 19 35.95 12.19 0.98
N THR A 20 35.24 11.14 1.41
CA THR A 20 34.45 10.35 0.47
C THR A 20 33.16 11.11 0.26
N ILE A 21 33.15 11.97 -0.76
CA ILE A 21 31.90 12.48 -1.32
C ILE A 21 31.16 11.25 -1.83
N TYR A 22 30.20 10.75 -1.07
CA TYR A 22 29.22 9.82 -1.59
C TYR A 22 28.43 10.59 -2.65
N LYS A 23 28.84 10.45 -3.92
CA LYS A 23 27.94 10.74 -5.02
C LYS A 23 26.79 9.75 -4.87
N ALA A 24 25.67 10.23 -4.33
CA ALA A 24 24.42 9.51 -4.45
C ALA A 24 24.15 9.37 -5.96
N ASP A 25 24.33 8.16 -6.47
CA ASP A 25 24.01 7.83 -7.85
C ASP A 25 22.49 7.94 -8.02
N ALA A 26 22.03 9.15 -8.38
CA ALA A 26 20.64 9.48 -8.67
C ALA A 26 20.11 8.79 -9.95
N LYS A 27 20.74 7.70 -10.40
CA LYS A 27 20.33 6.91 -11.57
C LYS A 27 19.83 5.51 -11.26
N LYS A 28 19.87 5.05 -9.99
CA LYS A 28 19.32 3.72 -9.62
C LYS A 28 17.88 3.74 -9.06
N SER A 29 17.28 4.93 -8.89
CA SER A 29 15.89 5.07 -8.38
C SER A 29 14.82 5.09 -9.51
N ALA A 30 15.20 5.42 -10.75
CA ALA A 30 14.24 5.50 -11.86
C ALA A 30 13.93 4.12 -12.48
N ALA A 31 14.92 3.22 -12.57
CA ALA A 31 14.72 1.89 -13.14
C ALA A 31 13.89 0.95 -12.24
N THR A 32 13.97 1.12 -10.92
CA THR A 32 13.12 0.35 -9.98
C THR A 32 11.68 0.86 -9.94
N ARG A 33 11.45 2.15 -10.21
CA ARG A 33 10.08 2.71 -10.29
C ARG A 33 9.27 2.24 -11.51
N LEU A 34 9.93 1.79 -12.58
CA LEU A 34 9.27 1.33 -13.80
C LEU A 34 8.68 -0.09 -13.69
N ALA A 35 8.97 -0.84 -12.63
CA ALA A 35 8.46 -2.20 -12.44
C ALA A 35 7.18 -2.28 -11.58
N ILE A 36 6.66 -1.15 -11.08
CA ILE A 36 5.51 -1.12 -10.15
C ILE A 36 4.31 -0.36 -10.72
N THR A 37 4.36 0.15 -11.96
CA THR A 37 3.19 0.83 -12.54
C THR A 37 2.11 -0.21 -12.88
N PRO A 38 0.99 -0.29 -12.15
CA PRO A 38 -0.13 -1.12 -12.54
C PRO A 38 -0.65 -0.62 -13.90
N PRO A 39 -1.35 -1.46 -14.69
CA PRO A 39 -2.02 -0.96 -15.89
C PRO A 39 -2.89 0.25 -15.52
N ASP A 40 -2.88 1.29 -16.37
CA ASP A 40 -3.49 2.60 -16.10
C ASP A 40 -4.93 2.51 -15.57
N SER A 41 -5.67 1.48 -15.99
CA SER A 41 -7.04 1.20 -15.54
C SER A 41 -7.17 0.88 -14.05
N ILE A 42 -6.17 0.24 -13.43
CA ILE A 42 -6.18 -0.14 -12.02
C ILE A 42 -5.87 1.07 -11.14
N VAL A 43 -4.89 1.90 -11.53
CA VAL A 43 -4.55 3.14 -10.83
C VAL A 43 -5.74 4.10 -10.78
N ILE A 44 -6.52 4.18 -11.87
CA ILE A 44 -7.73 5.00 -11.91
C ILE A 44 -8.79 4.50 -10.93
N LYS A 45 -9.01 3.18 -10.84
CA LYS A 45 -9.97 2.57 -9.90
C LYS A 45 -9.58 2.85 -8.45
N GLU A 46 -8.31 2.69 -8.13
CA GLU A 46 -7.75 2.98 -6.81
C GLU A 46 -7.94 4.45 -6.42
N ARG A 47 -7.61 5.40 -7.31
CA ARG A 47 -7.85 6.83 -7.05
C ARG A 47 -9.31 7.18 -6.84
N ASN A 48 -10.23 6.42 -7.43
CA ASN A 48 -11.67 6.60 -7.25
C ASN A 48 -12.20 5.97 -5.95
N GLY A 49 -11.33 5.35 -5.14
CA GLY A 49 -11.67 4.75 -3.85
C GLY A 49 -11.99 3.26 -3.92
N THR A 50 -11.79 2.60 -5.06
CA THR A 50 -11.95 1.14 -5.13
C THR A 50 -10.77 0.47 -4.42
N GLU A 51 -11.06 -0.29 -3.38
CA GLU A 51 -10.07 -1.03 -2.58
C GLU A 51 -9.95 -2.49 -3.02
N PHE A 52 -10.96 -3.03 -3.70
CA PHE A 52 -10.91 -4.37 -4.26
C PHE A 52 -11.57 -4.42 -5.64
N PHE A 53 -10.88 -5.05 -6.58
CA PHE A 53 -11.37 -5.23 -7.95
C PHE A 53 -11.33 -6.70 -8.34
N ALA A 54 -12.42 -7.20 -8.90
CA ALA A 54 -12.51 -8.56 -9.42
C ALA A 54 -13.17 -8.62 -10.79
N TYR A 55 -12.86 -9.69 -11.51
CA TYR A 55 -13.35 -9.96 -12.84
C TYR A 55 -13.47 -11.46 -13.07
N GLY A 56 -14.34 -11.84 -14.00
CA GLY A 56 -14.49 -13.22 -14.41
C GLY A 56 -15.27 -13.33 -15.72
N SER A 57 -15.33 -14.55 -16.25
CA SER A 57 -15.99 -14.86 -17.52
C SER A 57 -17.06 -15.95 -17.41
N ARG A 58 -17.33 -16.44 -16.19
CA ARG A 58 -18.30 -17.50 -15.93
C ARG A 58 -19.40 -17.00 -15.01
N PRO A 59 -20.69 -17.14 -15.37
CA PRO A 59 -21.20 -17.68 -16.64
C PRO A 59 -21.01 -16.76 -17.85
N VAL A 60 -20.90 -15.45 -17.61
CA VAL A 60 -20.59 -14.43 -18.61
C VAL A 60 -19.46 -13.54 -18.12
N GLN A 61 -19.00 -12.59 -18.94
CA GLN A 61 -18.05 -11.57 -18.48
C GLN A 61 -18.67 -10.71 -17.39
N TRP A 62 -17.91 -10.41 -16.34
CA TRP A 62 -18.38 -9.56 -15.25
C TRP A 62 -17.21 -8.85 -14.56
N THR A 63 -17.52 -7.72 -13.92
CA THR A 63 -16.60 -7.01 -13.02
C THR A 63 -17.27 -6.69 -11.69
N LEU A 64 -16.47 -6.63 -10.63
CA LEU A 64 -16.85 -6.21 -9.30
C LEU A 64 -15.85 -5.16 -8.81
N GLU A 65 -16.35 -4.03 -8.34
CA GLU A 65 -15.58 -2.97 -7.69
C GLU A 65 -16.12 -2.79 -6.28
N MET A 66 -15.26 -2.79 -5.28
CA MET A 66 -15.65 -2.59 -3.88
C MET A 66 -14.88 -1.41 -3.31
N ASP A 67 -15.62 -0.36 -2.97
CA ASP A 67 -15.20 0.70 -2.05
C ASP A 67 -15.87 0.34 -0.71
N LEU A 68 -15.08 -0.04 0.31
CA LEU A 68 -15.61 -0.55 1.57
C LEU A 68 -16.30 0.55 2.39
N GLU A 69 -16.16 1.82 2.01
CA GLU A 69 -16.80 2.98 2.64
C GLU A 69 -18.01 3.50 1.86
N LYS A 70 -17.98 3.46 0.53
CA LYS A 70 -19.04 4.03 -0.33
C LYS A 70 -19.98 3.00 -0.92
N GLY A 71 -19.54 1.76 -1.10
CA GLY A 71 -20.36 0.66 -1.61
C GLY A 71 -19.75 -0.11 -2.77
N PHE A 72 -20.52 -1.09 -3.24
CA PHE A 72 -20.05 -2.07 -4.22
C PHE A 72 -20.77 -1.92 -5.54
N THR A 73 -20.02 -2.09 -6.63
CA THR A 73 -20.52 -2.01 -8.00
C THR A 73 -20.27 -3.34 -8.71
N PHE A 74 -21.33 -4.05 -9.07
CA PHE A 74 -21.26 -5.30 -9.81
C PHE A 74 -21.85 -5.12 -11.22
N LYS A 75 -21.10 -5.51 -12.25
CA LYS A 75 -21.49 -5.35 -13.66
C LYS A 75 -21.32 -6.68 -14.41
N PRO A 76 -22.37 -7.49 -14.53
CA PRO A 76 -22.38 -8.63 -15.43
C PRO A 76 -22.71 -8.20 -16.88
N ALA A 77 -22.18 -8.91 -17.87
CA ALA A 77 -22.37 -8.57 -19.29
C ALA A 77 -23.77 -8.93 -19.82
N ASP A 78 -24.47 -9.84 -19.17
CA ASP A 78 -25.83 -10.30 -19.49
C ASP A 78 -26.91 -9.58 -18.68
N GLY A 79 -26.54 -8.56 -17.91
CA GLY A 79 -27.45 -7.89 -16.99
C GLY A 79 -27.18 -6.40 -16.87
N ARG A 80 -27.86 -5.79 -15.90
CA ARG A 80 -27.68 -4.38 -15.55
C ARG A 80 -26.62 -4.22 -14.46
N LEU A 81 -26.06 -3.02 -14.39
CA LEU A 81 -25.23 -2.57 -13.28
C LEU A 81 -26.00 -2.66 -11.97
N LEU A 82 -25.39 -3.23 -10.94
CA LEU A 82 -25.92 -3.28 -9.58
C LEU A 82 -25.02 -2.49 -8.66
N ILE A 83 -25.62 -1.65 -7.85
CA ILE A 83 -24.94 -0.88 -6.81
C ILE A 83 -25.53 -1.32 -5.48
N ALA A 84 -24.67 -1.49 -4.48
CA ALA A 84 -25.07 -1.85 -3.15
C ALA A 84 -24.35 -0.99 -2.11
N SER A 85 -25.06 -0.64 -1.04
CA SER A 85 -24.42 0.00 0.12
C SER A 85 -23.38 -0.94 0.74
N PRO A 86 -22.30 -0.37 1.33
CA PRO A 86 -21.28 -1.18 1.97
C PRO A 86 -21.84 -1.89 3.20
N VAL A 87 -21.25 -3.04 3.52
CA VAL A 87 -21.62 -3.86 4.69
C VAL A 87 -20.36 -4.34 5.39
N SER A 88 -20.48 -4.64 6.68
CA SER A 88 -19.40 -5.27 7.43
C SER A 88 -19.08 -6.65 6.88
N VAL A 89 -17.79 -6.97 6.82
CA VAL A 89 -17.30 -8.28 6.41
C VAL A 89 -17.63 -9.35 7.44
N SER A 90 -18.11 -10.50 6.98
CA SER A 90 -18.18 -11.73 7.77
C SER A 90 -16.95 -12.59 7.47
N LYS A 91 -16.08 -12.77 8.47
CA LYS A 91 -14.87 -13.58 8.33
C LYS A 91 -15.20 -15.06 8.50
N LEU A 92 -14.92 -15.86 7.48
CA LEU A 92 -15.06 -17.31 7.47
C LEU A 92 -13.67 -17.96 7.49
N ALA A 93 -13.61 -19.25 7.81
CA ALA A 93 -12.38 -20.02 7.69
C ALA A 93 -11.95 -20.06 6.21
N GLY A 94 -10.89 -19.30 5.88
CA GLY A 94 -10.34 -19.24 4.52
C GLY A 94 -11.03 -18.26 3.56
N ALA A 95 -12.02 -17.46 3.99
CA ALA A 95 -12.69 -16.50 3.12
C ALA A 95 -13.26 -15.28 3.87
N GLU A 96 -13.50 -14.22 3.13
CA GLU A 96 -14.24 -13.02 3.54
C GLU A 96 -15.56 -12.97 2.76
N MET A 97 -16.65 -12.74 3.47
CA MET A 97 -18.00 -12.75 2.89
C MET A 97 -18.72 -11.42 3.13
N TYR A 98 -19.33 -10.89 2.08
CA TYR A 98 -20.14 -9.69 2.11
C TYR A 98 -21.54 -10.02 1.57
N GLU A 99 -22.56 -9.78 2.37
CA GLU A 99 -23.96 -9.98 1.96
C GLU A 99 -24.65 -8.63 1.89
N VAL A 100 -24.94 -8.19 0.66
CA VAL A 100 -25.49 -6.87 0.38
C VAL A 100 -26.87 -6.97 -0.27
N LYS A 101 -27.67 -5.91 -0.13
CA LYS A 101 -28.96 -5.79 -0.82
C LYS A 101 -28.78 -5.00 -2.11
N THR A 102 -29.34 -5.51 -3.20
CA THR A 102 -29.40 -4.85 -4.50
C THR A 102 -30.85 -4.78 -4.99
N ASP A 103 -31.09 -4.02 -6.06
CA ASP A 103 -32.40 -3.98 -6.72
C ASP A 103 -32.85 -5.33 -7.31
N LEU A 104 -31.95 -6.33 -7.43
CA LEU A 104 -32.30 -7.67 -7.90
C LEU A 104 -32.44 -8.69 -6.77
N GLY A 105 -32.24 -8.27 -5.52
CA GLY A 105 -32.28 -9.11 -4.32
C GLY A 105 -30.94 -9.16 -3.58
N PRO A 106 -30.79 -10.09 -2.62
CA PRO A 106 -29.54 -10.27 -1.90
C PRO A 106 -28.43 -10.74 -2.85
N MET A 107 -27.28 -10.10 -2.75
CA MET A 107 -26.06 -10.45 -3.45
C MET A 107 -25.00 -10.84 -2.43
N LYS A 108 -24.46 -12.04 -2.57
CA LYS A 108 -23.41 -12.56 -1.70
C LYS A 108 -22.09 -12.60 -2.45
N ILE A 109 -21.12 -11.84 -1.97
CA ILE A 109 -19.74 -11.80 -2.48
C ILE A 109 -18.89 -12.62 -1.52
N THR A 110 -18.08 -13.53 -2.03
CA THR A 110 -17.14 -14.34 -1.26
C THR A 110 -15.77 -14.24 -1.88
N VAL A 111 -14.81 -13.76 -1.10
CA VAL A 111 -13.40 -13.60 -1.49
C VAL A 111 -12.60 -14.64 -0.71
N TYR A 112 -12.02 -15.61 -1.41
CA TYR A 112 -11.27 -16.71 -0.80
C TYR A 112 -9.81 -16.35 -0.65
N LYS A 113 -9.17 -16.81 0.44
CA LYS A 113 -7.72 -16.68 0.63
C LYS A 113 -6.91 -17.51 -0.38
N ASP A 114 -7.53 -18.55 -0.94
CA ASP A 114 -6.92 -19.38 -1.96
C ASP A 114 -6.65 -18.58 -3.25
N GLY A 115 -5.47 -18.84 -3.82
CA GLY A 115 -5.01 -18.16 -5.02
C GLY A 115 -5.83 -18.50 -6.26
N CYS A 116 -5.94 -17.51 -7.15
CA CYS A 116 -6.46 -17.67 -8.51
C CYS A 116 -5.27 -17.75 -9.48
N ALA A 117 -5.38 -18.57 -10.53
CA ALA A 117 -4.29 -18.76 -11.51
C ALA A 117 -3.99 -17.51 -12.36
N THR A 118 -4.92 -16.56 -12.42
CA THR A 118 -4.80 -15.35 -13.23
C THR A 118 -4.67 -14.13 -12.35
N SER A 119 -3.58 -13.40 -12.53
CA SER A 119 -3.34 -12.13 -11.84
C SER A 119 -3.34 -10.93 -12.77
N LEU A 120 -3.93 -9.84 -12.28
CA LEU A 120 -3.89 -8.54 -12.93
C LEU A 120 -2.51 -7.90 -12.78
N ASN A 121 -1.76 -8.30 -11.75
CA ASN A 121 -0.41 -7.83 -11.47
C ASN A 121 0.53 -9.03 -11.36
N GLU A 122 1.52 -9.12 -12.23
CA GLU A 122 2.46 -10.27 -12.32
C GLU A 122 3.16 -10.63 -10.98
N ASN A 123 3.19 -9.69 -10.03
CA ASN A 123 3.82 -9.83 -8.71
C ASN A 123 2.83 -10.01 -7.53
N LYS A 124 1.52 -10.14 -7.77
CA LYS A 124 0.52 -10.34 -6.70
C LYS A 124 -0.26 -11.64 -6.89
N THR A 125 -0.60 -12.28 -5.77
CA THR A 125 -1.51 -13.42 -5.75
C THR A 125 -2.95 -12.91 -5.76
N SER A 126 -3.67 -13.14 -6.84
CA SER A 126 -5.10 -12.85 -6.89
C SER A 126 -5.87 -13.88 -6.10
N GLN A 127 -7.00 -13.46 -5.56
CA GLN A 127 -7.90 -14.26 -4.77
C GLN A 127 -9.01 -14.81 -5.65
N LYS A 128 -9.44 -16.04 -5.40
CA LYS A 128 -10.65 -16.57 -6.03
C LYS A 128 -11.85 -15.77 -5.52
N VAL A 129 -12.76 -15.38 -6.42
CA VAL A 129 -13.97 -14.61 -6.08
C VAL A 129 -15.21 -15.34 -6.60
N GLU A 130 -16.23 -15.38 -5.76
CA GLU A 130 -17.57 -15.82 -6.12
C GLU A 130 -18.60 -14.74 -5.79
N VAL A 131 -19.42 -14.38 -6.77
CA VAL A 131 -20.60 -13.53 -6.56
C VAL A 131 -21.83 -14.39 -6.80
N THR A 132 -22.68 -14.55 -5.80
CA THR A 132 -23.97 -15.24 -5.93
C THR A 132 -25.07 -14.20 -5.91
N LEU A 133 -25.86 -14.15 -6.98
CA LEU A 133 -27.02 -13.29 -7.11
C LEU A 133 -28.19 -14.15 -7.56
N ARG A 134 -29.23 -14.24 -6.72
CA ARG A 134 -30.32 -15.23 -6.89
C ARG A 134 -29.72 -16.64 -6.99
N ASP A 135 -30.04 -17.37 -8.05
CA ASP A 135 -29.55 -18.73 -8.29
C ASP A 135 -28.31 -18.77 -9.20
N THR A 136 -27.79 -17.61 -9.59
CA THR A 136 -26.62 -17.52 -10.49
C THR A 136 -25.35 -17.31 -9.68
N ARG A 137 -24.34 -18.14 -9.96
CA ARG A 137 -22.98 -18.02 -9.39
C ARG A 137 -21.99 -17.55 -10.43
N TYR A 138 -21.43 -16.37 -10.22
CA TYR A 138 -20.34 -15.79 -10.99
C TYR A 138 -19.01 -16.16 -10.35
N THR A 139 -18.04 -16.61 -11.14
CA THR A 139 -16.73 -17.06 -10.63
C THR A 139 -15.58 -16.39 -11.39
N GLY A 140 -14.54 -16.01 -10.66
CA GLY A 140 -13.46 -15.19 -11.19
C GLY A 140 -12.30 -14.98 -10.22
N CYS A 141 -11.46 -14.00 -10.52
CA CYS A 141 -10.30 -13.62 -9.72
C CYS A 141 -10.42 -12.15 -9.31
N GLY A 142 -9.85 -11.78 -8.16
CA GLY A 142 -9.80 -10.39 -7.73
C GLY A 142 -8.60 -10.08 -6.85
N GLU A 143 -8.32 -8.79 -6.70
CA GLU A 143 -7.17 -8.28 -5.97
C GLU A 143 -7.54 -7.05 -5.16
N TYR A 144 -6.92 -6.94 -3.98
CA TYR A 144 -6.94 -5.70 -3.22
C TYR A 144 -6.03 -4.68 -3.92
N LEU A 145 -6.63 -3.55 -4.24
CA LEU A 145 -5.97 -2.37 -4.76
C LEU A 145 -5.42 -1.61 -3.55
N TYR A 146 -4.28 -2.06 -3.03
CA TYR A 146 -3.57 -1.29 -2.01
C TYR A 146 -3.17 0.06 -2.60
N ASN A 147 -3.37 1.14 -1.83
CA ASN A 147 -2.82 2.41 -2.21
C ASN A 147 -1.30 2.29 -2.29
N TYR A 148 -0.70 2.32 -3.49
CA TYR A 148 0.75 2.21 -3.61
C TYR A 148 1.46 3.40 -2.92
N LEU A 149 0.76 4.54 -2.76
CA LEU A 149 1.26 5.69 -2.00
C LEU A 149 1.38 5.38 -0.51
N LEU A 150 0.63 4.40 0.01
CA LEU A 150 0.83 3.95 1.39
C LEU A 150 2.21 3.28 1.52
N ASN A 151 2.68 2.56 0.49
CA ASN A 151 4.00 1.94 0.45
C ASN A 151 5.14 2.96 0.23
N ASP A 152 5.24 3.93 1.13
CA ASP A 152 6.20 5.02 1.10
C ASP A 152 6.59 5.45 2.53
N ILE A 153 7.47 6.43 2.62
CA ILE A 153 7.90 7.07 3.85
C ILE A 153 7.00 8.28 4.13
N TRP A 154 6.28 8.21 5.23
CA TRP A 154 5.40 9.23 5.76
C TRP A 154 6.12 10.06 6.81
N ILE A 155 6.09 11.39 6.65
CA ILE A 155 6.72 12.34 7.57
C ILE A 155 5.63 12.91 8.48
N LEU A 156 5.84 12.88 9.80
CA LEU A 156 4.86 13.40 10.75
C LEU A 156 4.84 14.93 10.73
N GLU A 157 3.76 15.54 10.27
CA GLU A 157 3.67 17.01 10.16
C GLU A 157 3.23 17.68 11.48
N SER A 158 2.26 17.08 12.20
CA SER A 158 1.71 17.67 13.42
C SER A 158 1.20 16.63 14.42
N ILE A 159 1.18 17.01 15.70
CA ILE A 159 0.56 16.24 16.78
C ILE A 159 -0.39 17.17 17.54
N ASN A 160 -1.65 16.76 17.74
CA ASN A 160 -2.67 17.58 18.41
C ASN A 160 -2.77 19.00 17.83
N SER A 161 -2.76 19.09 16.49
CA SER A 161 -2.80 20.35 15.74
C SER A 161 -1.62 21.29 15.97
N LYS A 162 -0.55 20.82 16.62
CA LYS A 162 0.72 21.56 16.71
C LYS A 162 1.68 21.03 15.66
N ALA A 163 2.02 21.89 14.70
CA ALA A 163 3.03 21.59 13.70
C ALA A 163 4.37 21.27 14.39
N LEU A 164 5.04 20.24 13.90
CA LEU A 164 6.37 19.89 14.34
C LEU A 164 7.39 20.83 13.67
N LEU A 165 8.33 21.34 14.46
CA LEU A 165 9.41 22.18 13.96
C LEU A 165 10.65 21.33 13.73
N SER A 166 11.29 21.46 12.56
CA SER A 166 12.53 20.75 12.23
C SER A 166 13.64 20.99 13.26
N THR A 167 13.64 22.16 13.89
CA THR A 167 14.60 22.54 14.95
C THR A 167 14.40 21.78 16.27
N ALA A 168 13.25 21.13 16.48
CA ALA A 168 12.98 20.35 17.69
C ALA A 168 13.56 18.93 17.63
N TYR A 169 14.11 18.51 16.49
CA TYR A 169 14.64 17.16 16.27
C TYR A 169 16.08 17.22 15.77
N GLU A 170 17.04 16.94 16.65
CA GLU A 170 18.47 17.12 16.37
C GLU A 170 19.02 16.13 15.32
N LYS A 171 18.44 14.94 15.20
CA LYS A 171 18.94 13.87 14.31
C LYS A 171 18.14 13.76 13.02
N GLN A 172 16.87 13.39 13.14
CA GLN A 172 15.98 13.23 12.01
C GLN A 172 14.54 13.42 12.47
N PHE A 173 13.69 13.86 11.55
CA PHE A 173 12.28 14.07 11.82
C PHE A 173 11.57 12.73 12.06
N PRO A 174 10.46 12.70 12.83
CA PRO A 174 9.70 11.48 12.97
C PRO A 174 9.12 11.03 11.62
N VAL A 175 9.39 9.77 11.28
CA VAL A 175 8.98 9.14 10.03
C VAL A 175 8.41 7.75 10.26
N MET A 176 7.54 7.32 9.36
CA MET A 176 6.96 5.98 9.32
C MET A 176 7.02 5.47 7.88
N GLU A 177 7.57 4.28 7.68
CA GLU A 177 7.58 3.60 6.38
C GLU A 177 6.62 2.41 6.45
N PHE A 178 5.69 2.33 5.50
CA PHE A 178 4.96 1.08 5.27
C PHE A 178 5.61 0.33 4.12
N ASN A 179 5.94 -0.93 4.36
CA ASN A 179 6.37 -1.87 3.35
C ASN A 179 5.27 -2.92 3.16
N LEU A 180 4.37 -2.66 2.23
CA LEU A 180 3.20 -3.49 1.94
C LEU A 180 3.57 -4.82 1.30
N GLU A 181 4.67 -4.86 0.53
CA GLU A 181 5.17 -6.13 -0.05
C GLU A 181 5.63 -7.11 1.03
N LYS A 182 6.33 -6.60 2.05
CA LYS A 182 6.83 -7.41 3.17
C LYS A 182 5.84 -7.51 4.33
N ASN A 183 4.71 -6.82 4.25
CA ASN A 183 3.75 -6.63 5.33
C ASN A 183 4.42 -6.18 6.64
N LYS A 184 5.28 -5.15 6.54
CA LYS A 184 6.05 -4.59 7.66
C LYS A 184 5.89 -3.08 7.74
N MET A 185 6.05 -2.55 8.94
CA MET A 185 6.16 -1.12 9.20
C MET A 185 7.50 -0.87 9.89
N PHE A 186 8.17 0.20 9.49
CA PHE A 186 9.39 0.69 10.10
C PHE A 186 9.20 2.16 10.45
N GLY A 187 10.04 2.71 11.32
CA GLY A 187 9.99 4.14 11.54
C GLY A 187 11.04 4.67 12.48
N TYR A 188 10.95 5.98 12.70
CA TYR A 188 11.68 6.68 13.72
C TYR A 188 10.74 7.66 14.40
N ASN A 189 10.63 7.59 15.72
CA ASN A 189 9.68 8.40 16.48
C ASN A 189 10.26 9.74 16.99
N GLY A 190 11.47 10.10 16.58
CA GLY A 190 12.20 11.26 17.10
C GLY A 190 13.33 10.89 18.06
N CYS A 191 13.25 9.74 18.74
CA CYS A 191 14.23 9.28 19.73
C CYS A 191 14.86 7.92 19.38
N SER A 192 14.05 7.00 18.85
CA SER A 192 14.46 5.62 18.55
C SER A 192 13.82 5.13 17.25
N ASN A 193 14.44 4.09 16.68
CA ASN A 193 13.84 3.35 15.57
C ASN A 193 12.69 2.48 16.06
N MET A 194 11.78 2.17 15.14
CA MET A 194 10.60 1.31 15.30
C MET A 194 10.61 0.24 14.22
#